data_AF-X1TGW3-F1
#
_entry.id   AF-X1TGW3-F1
#
_cell.length_a   1.000
_cell.length_b   1.000
_cell.length_c   1.000
_cell.angle_alpha   90.00
_cell.angle_beta   90.00
_cell.angle_gamma   90.00
#
_symmetry.space_group_name_H-M   'P 1'
#
loop_
_entity.id
_entity.type
_entity.pdbx_description
1 polymer ?
#
loop_
_entity_poly.entity_id
_entity_poly.type
_entity_poly.pdbx_seq_one_letter_code
_entity_poly.pdbx_strand_id
1 'polypeptide(L)' 'EDLEPEFAGVSPNLQGPGESFRDYVIMDEKEKGLPGFINLIGIESPGLTASPAIAKYIARLGIT' A
#
# COMPACT_ATOMS: atom_id res chain seq x y z
N GLU A 1 -39.71 2.28 -1.77
CA GLU A 1 -38.44 3.00 -1.91
C GLU A 1 -37.53 2.08 -2.67
N ASP A 2 -37.19 2.46 -3.91
CA ASP A 2 -36.36 1.66 -4.79
C ASP A 2 -34.88 1.91 -4.45
N LEU A 3 -34.08 0.84 -4.50
CA LEU A 3 -32.64 0.89 -4.26
C LEU A 3 -31.92 1.27 -5.55
N GLU A 4 -30.94 2.18 -5.45
CA GLU A 4 -30.05 2.56 -6.55
C GLU A 4 -28.67 1.91 -6.38
N PRO A 5 -27.91 1.71 -7.47
CA PRO A 5 -26.56 1.17 -7.39
C PRO A 5 -25.62 2.04 -6.56
N GLU A 6 -24.82 1.40 -5.71
CA GLU A 6 -23.79 2.04 -4.89
C GLU A 6 -22.49 1.23 -4.95
N PHE A 7 -21.41 1.75 -4.37
CA PHE A 7 -20.10 1.12 -4.40
C PHE A 7 -19.66 0.65 -3.02
N ALA A 8 -18.85 -0.41 -3.01
CA ALA A 8 -18.13 -0.89 -1.84
C ALA A 8 -16.63 -0.96 -2.16
N GLY A 9 -15.81 -0.72 -1.15
CA GLY A 9 -14.35 -0.82 -1.24
C GLY A 9 -13.80 -1.68 -0.11
N VAL A 10 -12.67 -2.34 -0.37
CA VAL A 10 -11.89 -3.05 0.65
C VAL A 10 -10.58 -2.30 0.85
N SER A 11 -10.30 -1.90 2.08
CA SER A 11 -9.03 -1.27 2.44
C SER A 11 -7.98 -2.33 2.78
N PRO A 12 -6.73 -2.18 2.29
CA PRO A 12 -5.64 -3.11 2.58
C PRO A 12 -5.05 -2.85 3.98
N ASN A 13 -5.85 -2.94 5.05
CA ASN A 13 -5.41 -2.60 6.40
C ASN A 13 -4.35 -3.58 6.93
N LEU A 14 -3.38 -3.06 7.69
CA LEU A 14 -2.35 -3.88 8.36
C LEU A 14 -2.72 -4.26 9.80
N GLN A 15 -3.77 -3.66 10.33
CA GLN A 15 -4.26 -3.83 11.69
C GLN A 15 -5.66 -4.44 11.70
N GLY A 16 -5.90 -5.31 12.67
CA GLY A 16 -7.20 -5.90 12.95
C GLY A 16 -8.10 -4.99 13.81
N PRO A 17 -9.38 -5.38 14.01
CA PRO A 17 -10.27 -4.66 14.89
C PRO A 17 -9.71 -4.54 16.31
N GLY A 18 -9.60 -3.31 16.82
CA GLY A 18 -9.09 -3.03 18.18
C GLY A 18 -7.57 -2.99 18.32
N GLU A 19 -6.81 -3.28 17.25
CA GLU A 19 -5.36 -3.10 17.25
C GLU A 19 -4.96 -1.64 17.03
N SER A 20 -3.77 -1.26 17.52
CA SER A 20 -3.21 0.06 17.28
C SER A 20 -2.87 0.27 15.80
N PHE A 21 -2.84 1.55 15.38
CA PHE A 21 -2.41 1.93 14.04
C PHE A 21 -1.04 1.33 13.66
N ARG A 22 -0.91 0.89 12.41
CA ARG A 22 0.35 0.46 11.79
C ARG A 22 0.52 1.22 10.48
N ASP A 23 1.73 1.72 10.25
CA ASP A 23 2.05 2.40 9.00
C ASP A 23 2.24 1.40 7.85
N TYR A 24 2.10 1.87 6.62
CA TYR A 24 2.29 1.05 5.42
C TYR A 24 3.74 0.62 5.23
N VAL A 25 3.95 -0.46 4.49
CA VAL A 25 5.27 -1.05 4.23
C VAL A 25 5.64 -0.84 2.77
N ILE A 26 6.80 -0.23 2.55
CA ILE A 26 7.52 -0.24 1.27
C ILE A 26 8.86 -0.92 1.51
N MET A 27 9.09 -2.10 0.90
CA MET A 27 10.29 -2.90 1.17
C MET A 27 10.90 -3.47 -0.11
N ASP A 28 12.23 -3.36 -0.23
CA ASP A 28 13.05 -4.04 -1.24
C ASP A 28 13.47 -5.42 -0.73
N GLU A 29 13.01 -6.48 -1.39
CA GLU A 29 13.21 -7.85 -0.95
C GLU A 29 14.52 -8.49 -1.47
N LYS A 30 15.48 -7.69 -1.94
CA LYS A 30 16.81 -8.18 -2.34
C LYS A 30 17.50 -9.02 -1.27
N GLU A 31 17.34 -8.67 0.01
CA GLU A 31 17.95 -9.39 1.14
C GLU A 31 17.34 -10.79 1.33
N LYS A 32 16.12 -10.99 0.82
CA LYS A 32 15.47 -12.31 0.74
C LYS A 32 15.77 -13.05 -0.57
N GLY A 33 16.71 -12.55 -1.37
CA GLY A 33 17.10 -13.16 -2.65
C GLY A 33 16.15 -12.82 -3.81
N LEU A 34 15.34 -11.77 -3.69
CA LEU A 34 14.36 -11.35 -4.70
C LEU A 34 14.71 -9.96 -5.27
N PRO A 35 15.80 -9.82 -6.04
CA PRO A 35 16.22 -8.53 -6.58
C PRO A 35 15.13 -7.94 -7.50
N GLY A 36 14.82 -6.66 -7.29
CA GLY A 36 13.79 -5.95 -8.06
C GLY A 36 12.35 -6.19 -7.59
N PHE A 37 12.13 -7.05 -6.58
CA PHE A 37 10.82 -7.29 -6.02
C PHE A 37 10.53 -6.34 -4.85
N ILE A 38 9.55 -5.45 -5.03
CA ILE A 38 9.19 -4.43 -4.05
C ILE A 38 7.80 -4.71 -3.48
N ASN A 39 7.73 -4.89 -2.17
CA ASN A 39 6.48 -5.03 -1.45
C ASN A 39 5.87 -3.67 -1.14
N LEU A 40 4.60 -3.48 -1.53
CA LEU A 40 3.75 -2.37 -1.13
C LEU A 40 2.55 -2.92 -0.36
N ILE A 41 2.66 -2.97 0.96
CA ILE A 41 1.64 -3.56 1.83
C ILE A 41 1.03 -2.46 2.68
N GLY A 42 -0.28 -2.50 2.93
CA GLY A 42 -0.88 -1.51 3.83
C GLY A 42 -1.20 -0.17 3.20
N ILE A 43 -1.12 -0.03 1.87
CA ILE A 43 -1.34 1.25 1.17
C ILE A 43 -2.84 1.59 1.17
N GLU A 44 -3.35 1.98 2.33
CA GLU A 44 -4.71 2.49 2.53
C GLU A 44 -4.78 3.99 2.22
N SER A 45 -5.91 4.64 2.53
CA SER A 45 -6.05 6.10 2.38
C SER A 45 -5.00 6.85 3.23
N PRO A 46 -4.26 7.83 2.69
CA PRO A 46 -4.46 8.54 1.42
C PRO A 46 -3.60 8.01 0.25
N GLY A 47 -3.54 6.69 0.04
CA GLY A 47 -2.64 6.01 -0.89
C GLY A 47 -2.77 6.46 -2.35
N LEU A 48 -3.99 6.72 -2.84
CA LEU A 48 -4.19 7.25 -4.20
C LEU A 48 -3.53 8.63 -4.34
N THR A 49 -3.78 9.52 -3.40
CA THR A 49 -3.20 10.87 -3.36
C THR A 49 -1.68 10.81 -3.20
N ALA A 50 -1.16 9.87 -2.41
CA ALA A 50 0.27 9.67 -2.18
C ALA A 50 0.99 8.91 -3.30
N SER A 51 0.26 8.33 -4.26
CA SER A 51 0.84 7.44 -5.29
C SER A 51 2.03 8.02 -6.08
N PRO A 52 2.08 9.32 -6.46
CA PRO A 52 3.25 9.87 -7.16
C PRO A 52 4.46 10.00 -6.24
N ALA A 53 4.26 10.23 -4.94
CA ALA A 53 5.34 10.30 -3.96
C ALA A 53 5.90 8.91 -3.67
N ILE A 54 5.03 7.90 -3.53
CA ILE A 54 5.39 6.49 -3.40
C ILE A 54 6.26 6.05 -4.59
N ALA A 55 5.81 6.33 -5.82
CA ALA A 55 6.57 5.98 -7.02
C ALA A 55 7.97 6.64 -7.06
N LYS A 56 8.08 7.92 -6.66
CA LYS A 56 9.38 8.62 -6.57
C LYS A 56 10.28 8.02 -5.50
N TYR A 57 9.71 7.61 -4.37
CA TYR A 57 10.46 6.94 -3.31
C TYR A 57 11.04 5.62 -3.81
N ILE A 58 10.23 4.78 -4.45
CA ILE A 58 10.65 3.52 -5.05
C ILE A 58 11.76 3.75 -6.09
N ALA A 59 11.59 4.71 -7.01
CA ALA A 59 12.61 5.01 -8.02
C ALA A 59 13.99 5.37 -7.42
N ARG A 60 14.02 5.97 -6.22
CA ARG A 60 15.27 6.32 -5.52
C ARG A 60 15.96 5.13 -4.85
N LEU A 61 15.27 4.01 -4.66
CA LEU A 61 15.88 2.80 -4.09
C LEU A 61 16.87 2.12 -5.05
N GLY A 62 17.02 2.62 -6.29
CA GLY A 62 18.02 2.13 -7.25
C GLY A 62 17.62 0.82 -7.93
N ILE A 63 16.33 0.65 -8.18
CA ILE A 63 15.69 -0.60 -8.65
C ILE A 63 15.66 -0.70 -10.19
N THR A 64 16.60 -0.01 -10.85
CA THR A 64 16.81 -0.03 -12.31
C THR A 64 18.22 -0.44 -12.61
#